data_AF-A0A350PGP3-F1
#
_entry.id   AF-A0A350PGP3-F1
#
_cell.length_a   1.000
_cell.length_b   1.000
_cell.length_c   1.000
_cell.angle_alpha   90.00
_cell.angle_beta   90.00
_cell.angle_gamma   90.00
#
_symmetry.space_group_name_H-M   'P 1'
#
loop_
_entity.id
_entity.type
_entity.pdbx_description
1 polymer ?
#
loop_
_entity_poly.entity_id
_entity_poly.type
_entity_poly.pdbx_seq_one_letter_code
_entity_poly.pdbx_strand_id
1 'polypeptide(L)'
;HHLPALRKGLKKEGLLKDGALQITDLVSTSNNFGMGVIGQYPEEGLGKNEFLHLVSQALNVKAIRFSGDVNRIKTVAVCGGAGVFLKEKAIKAGADAFVTADIKYHDYFTEQENFLLVDVGHYE
;
A
#
# COMPACT_ATOMS: atom_id res chain seq x y z
N HIS A 1 10.25 5.85 -10.17
CA HIS A 1 10.15 7.27 -10.58
C HIS A 1 9.11 8.10 -9.78
N HIS A 2 8.06 7.51 -9.18
CA HIS A 2 6.99 8.28 -8.48
C HIS A 2 7.10 8.32 -6.94
N LEU A 3 8.07 7.63 -6.35
CA LEU A 3 8.34 7.58 -4.91
C LEU A 3 8.49 8.97 -4.24
N PRO A 4 9.13 9.98 -4.86
CA PRO A 4 9.27 11.29 -4.22
C PRO A 4 7.93 12.03 -4.04
N ALA A 5 7.02 11.91 -5.02
CA ALA A 5 5.72 12.56 -4.99
C ALA A 5 4.80 11.91 -3.94
N LEU A 6 4.78 10.58 -3.91
CA LEU A 6 4.05 9.80 -2.92
C LEU A 6 4.53 10.12 -1.49
N ARG A 7 5.85 10.13 -1.27
CA ARG A 7 6.45 10.44 0.03
C ARG A 7 6.11 11.87 0.51
N LYS A 8 6.06 12.83 -0.42
CA LYS A 8 5.70 14.23 -0.10
C LYS A 8 4.21 14.36 0.26
N GLY A 9 3.32 13.67 -0.44
CA GLY A 9 1.89 13.64 -0.12
C GLY A 9 1.63 13.02 1.26
N LEU A 10 2.24 11.87 1.52
CA LEU A 10 2.08 11.16 2.80
C LEU A 10 2.65 11.94 4.00
N LYS A 11 3.76 12.69 3.83
CA LYS A 11 4.26 13.60 4.87
C LYS A 11 3.30 14.77 5.13
N LYS A 12 2.72 15.34 4.08
CA LYS A 12 1.84 16.51 4.17
C LYS A 12 0.54 16.19 4.92
N GLU A 13 0.00 14.99 4.72
CA GLU A 13 -1.22 14.52 5.39
C GLU A 13 -0.96 13.96 6.80
N GLY A 14 0.26 14.10 7.33
CA GLY A 14 0.60 13.64 8.70
C GLY A 14 0.74 12.12 8.85
N LEU A 15 0.61 11.36 7.76
CA LEU A 15 0.71 9.90 7.71
C LEU A 15 2.16 9.40 7.76
N LEU A 16 3.13 10.32 7.69
CA LEU A 16 4.55 10.01 7.63
C LEU A 16 5.30 10.93 8.61
N LYS A 17 5.46 10.49 9.86
CA LYS A 17 6.36 11.12 10.85
C LYS A 17 7.78 10.57 10.67
N ASP A 18 8.78 11.45 10.67
CA ASP A 18 10.19 11.03 10.69
C ASP A 18 10.43 10.17 11.94
N GLY A 19 10.73 8.87 11.72
CA GLY A 19 10.94 7.87 12.78
C GLY A 19 9.84 6.81 12.95
N ALA A 20 8.68 6.92 12.30
CA ALA A 20 7.56 5.98 12.48
C ALA A 20 7.48 4.86 11.42
N LEU A 21 8.27 4.93 10.35
CA LEU A 21 8.25 3.96 9.25
C LEU A 21 9.61 3.28 9.15
N GLN A 22 9.70 1.99 9.51
CA GLN A 22 10.85 1.18 9.14
C GLN A 22 10.62 0.71 7.70
N ILE A 23 11.18 1.46 6.74
CA ILE A 23 11.17 1.08 5.33
C ILE A 23 12.14 -0.08 5.19
N THR A 24 11.62 -1.31 5.18
CA THR A 24 12.41 -2.48 4.80
C THR A 24 12.18 -2.71 3.33
N ASP A 25 13.22 -2.50 2.52
CA ASP A 25 13.17 -2.84 1.11
C ASP A 25 12.86 -4.34 0.97
N LEU A 26 11.78 -4.66 0.24
CA LEU A 26 11.40 -6.02 -0.09
C LEU A 26 12.34 -6.60 -1.15
N VAL A 27 13.61 -6.81 -0.76
CA VAL A 27 14.60 -7.79 -1.26
C VAL A 27 15.98 -7.39 -0.72
N SER A 28 16.66 -8.32 -0.05
CA SER A 28 18.02 -8.16 0.45
C SER A 28 19.07 -8.39 -0.65
N THR A 29 20.09 -7.53 -0.62
CA THR A 29 21.43 -7.57 -1.26
C THR A 29 21.54 -7.40 -2.78
N SER A 30 22.19 -6.29 -3.14
CA SER A 30 22.72 -5.87 -4.45
C SER A 30 21.73 -5.15 -5.41
N ASN A 31 22.03 -3.87 -5.66
CA ASN A 31 21.38 -2.91 -6.57
C ASN A 31 20.01 -2.32 -6.18
N ASN A 32 20.06 -1.07 -5.69
CA ASN A 32 18.99 -0.13 -5.35
C ASN A 32 17.96 0.15 -6.48
N PHE A 33 17.03 -0.76 -6.75
CA PHE A 33 15.76 -0.46 -7.44
C PHE A 33 14.63 -1.36 -6.93
N GLY A 34 14.08 -1.05 -5.75
CA GLY A 34 12.86 -1.70 -5.25
C GLY A 34 11.61 -1.22 -6.00
N MET A 35 10.75 -2.14 -6.43
CA MET A 35 9.48 -1.83 -7.11
C MET A 35 8.36 -1.39 -6.14
N GLY A 36 8.56 -1.52 -4.83
CA GLY A 36 7.58 -1.14 -3.81
C GLY A 36 8.21 -0.87 -2.45
N VAL A 37 7.43 -0.26 -1.56
CA VAL A 37 7.81 0.07 -0.18
C VAL A 37 6.85 -0.60 0.79
N ILE A 38 7.34 -0.99 1.96
CA ILE A 38 6.51 -1.42 3.08
C ILE A 38 6.71 -0.46 4.25
N GLY A 39 5.65 -0.24 5.00
CA GLY A 39 5.67 0.66 6.14
C GLY A 39 4.66 0.26 7.20
N GLN A 40 4.83 0.81 8.40
CA GLN A 40 4.01 0.45 9.56
C GLN A 40 3.48 1.70 10.27
N TYR A 41 2.25 1.63 10.76
CA TYR A 41 1.69 2.66 11.64
C TYR A 41 2.14 2.45 13.10
N PRO A 42 2.55 3.51 13.81
CA PRO A 42 3.10 3.41 15.16
C PRO A 42 2.05 3.13 16.27
N GLU A 43 0.75 3.39 16.03
CA GLU A 43 -0.34 3.19 17.00
C GLU A 43 -1.13 1.89 16.72
N GLU A 44 -2.42 1.82 17.10
CA GLU A 44 -3.30 0.64 16.90
C GLU A 44 -3.59 0.29 15.43
N GLY A 45 -2.97 0.99 14.48
CA GLY A 45 -3.30 0.93 13.07
C GLY A 45 -4.62 1.64 12.76
N LEU A 46 -4.99 1.63 11.48
CA LEU A 46 -6.17 2.34 10.98
C LEU A 46 -7.32 1.38 10.76
N GLY A 47 -8.55 1.87 10.90
CA GLY A 47 -9.72 1.12 10.42
C GLY A 47 -9.71 1.05 8.88
N LYS A 48 -10.29 -0.01 8.30
CA LYS A 48 -10.36 -0.18 6.83
C LYS A 48 -10.86 1.06 6.09
N ASN A 49 -11.99 1.62 6.52
CA ASN A 49 -12.60 2.77 5.85
C ASN A 49 -11.77 4.05 5.99
N GLU A 50 -11.15 4.24 7.15
CA GLU A 50 -10.24 5.36 7.41
C GLU A 50 -9.00 5.26 6.51
N PHE A 51 -8.40 4.07 6.41
CA PHE A 51 -7.28 3.81 5.50
C PHE A 51 -7.65 4.08 4.04
N LEU A 52 -8.77 3.54 3.55
CA LEU A 52 -9.24 3.78 2.18
C LEU A 52 -9.48 5.26 1.90
N HIS A 53 -10.08 5.98 2.87
CA HIS A 53 -10.27 7.43 2.76
C HIS A 53 -8.92 8.16 2.64
N LEU A 54 -7.95 7.82 3.50
CA LEU A 54 -6.62 8.41 3.46
C LEU A 54 -5.88 8.13 2.16
N VAL A 55 -5.96 6.90 1.64
CA VAL A 55 -5.38 6.55 0.33
C VAL A 55 -6.01 7.38 -0.78
N SER A 56 -7.34 7.57 -0.76
CA SER A 56 -8.06 8.40 -1.75
C SER A 56 -7.62 9.86 -1.70
N GLN A 57 -7.48 10.42 -0.50
CA GLN A 57 -7.02 11.80 -0.32
C GLN A 57 -5.55 11.98 -0.72
N ALA A 58 -4.66 11.09 -0.24
CA ALA A 58 -3.23 11.17 -0.49
C ALA A 58 -2.88 11.01 -1.99
N LEU A 59 -3.69 10.25 -2.72
CA LEU A 59 -3.54 10.04 -4.16
C LEU A 59 -4.50 10.87 -5.01
N ASN A 60 -5.33 11.72 -4.41
CA ASN A 60 -6.32 12.54 -5.11
C ASN A 60 -7.17 11.73 -6.14
N VAL A 61 -7.57 10.51 -5.78
CA VAL A 61 -8.39 9.63 -6.64
C VAL A 61 -9.86 9.67 -6.21
N LYS A 62 -10.76 9.74 -7.19
CA LYS A 62 -12.20 9.84 -6.96
C LYS A 62 -12.83 8.55 -6.45
N ALA A 63 -12.26 7.41 -6.81
CA ALA A 63 -12.74 6.10 -6.44
C ALA A 63 -11.57 5.15 -6.27
N ILE A 64 -11.71 4.22 -5.34
CA ILE A 64 -10.77 3.14 -5.09
C ILE A 64 -11.53 1.83 -5.21
N ARG A 65 -10.91 0.86 -5.86
CA ARG A 65 -11.39 -0.51 -5.88
C ARG A 65 -10.58 -1.31 -4.87
N PHE A 66 -11.20 -2.19 -4.12
CA PHE A 66 -10.49 -3.06 -3.17
C PHE A 66 -11.14 -4.44 -3.03
N SER A 67 -10.34 -5.42 -2.63
CA SER A 67 -10.77 -6.79 -2.35
C SER A 67 -10.18 -7.28 -1.03
N GLY A 68 -10.90 -8.20 -0.38
CA GLY A 68 -10.57 -8.70 0.95
C GLY A 68 -11.15 -7.84 2.07
N ASP A 69 -10.87 -8.27 3.29
CA ASP A 69 -11.32 -7.60 4.50
C ASP A 69 -10.25 -7.67 5.59
N VAL A 70 -10.22 -6.63 6.41
CA VAL A 70 -9.27 -6.48 7.52
C VAL A 70 -9.84 -5.49 8.54
N ASN A 71 -9.76 -5.84 9.83
CA ASN A 71 -10.30 -5.00 10.89
C ASN A 71 -9.42 -3.78 11.20
N ARG A 72 -8.10 -4.00 11.26
CA ARG A 72 -7.08 -2.99 11.58
C ARG A 72 -5.90 -3.15 10.64
N ILE A 73 -5.46 -2.05 10.06
CA ILE A 73 -4.33 -2.00 9.13
C ILE A 73 -3.16 -1.35 9.83
N LYS A 74 -2.12 -2.12 10.11
CA LYS A 74 -0.88 -1.65 10.73
C LYS A 74 0.27 -1.66 9.76
N THR A 75 0.41 -2.71 8.96
CA THR A 75 1.48 -2.85 7.97
C THR A 75 0.91 -2.68 6.56
N VAL A 76 1.48 -1.76 5.79
CA VAL A 76 1.04 -1.44 4.44
C VAL A 76 2.20 -1.60 3.47
N ALA A 77 1.99 -2.40 2.43
CA ALA A 77 2.87 -2.45 1.28
C ALA A 77 2.29 -1.61 0.14
N VAL A 78 3.14 -0.92 -0.62
CA VAL A 78 2.74 -0.05 -1.73
C VAL A 78 3.65 -0.31 -2.93
N CYS A 79 3.07 -0.51 -4.10
CA CYS A 79 3.76 -0.57 -5.38
C CYS A 79 3.04 0.30 -6.40
N GLY A 80 3.72 1.31 -6.97
CA GLY A 80 3.13 2.11 -8.05
C GLY A 80 2.99 1.31 -9.35
N GLY A 81 2.04 1.68 -10.20
CA GLY A 81 1.75 1.02 -11.47
C GLY A 81 1.16 -0.39 -11.31
N ALA A 82 1.31 -1.23 -12.34
CA ALA A 82 0.80 -2.60 -12.41
C ALA A 82 1.58 -3.59 -11.51
N GLY A 83 1.49 -3.42 -10.19
CA GLY A 83 2.29 -4.13 -9.18
C GLY A 83 1.67 -5.39 -8.59
N VAL A 84 0.53 -5.88 -9.12
CA VAL A 84 -0.22 -6.98 -8.49
C VAL A 84 0.57 -8.28 -8.35
N PHE A 85 1.59 -8.50 -9.19
CA PHE A 85 2.53 -9.63 -9.09
C PHE A 85 3.33 -9.65 -7.77
N LEU A 86 3.37 -8.54 -7.03
CA LEU A 86 3.98 -8.44 -5.70
C LEU A 86 3.00 -8.77 -4.56
N LYS A 87 1.72 -9.05 -4.83
CA LYS A 87 0.70 -9.39 -3.81
C LYS A 87 1.20 -10.48 -2.85
N GLU A 88 1.69 -11.59 -3.40
CA GLU A 88 2.22 -12.71 -2.61
C GLU A 88 3.45 -12.33 -1.77
N LYS A 89 4.29 -11.43 -2.28
CA LYS A 89 5.45 -10.93 -1.52
C LYS A 89 5.02 -10.00 -0.40
N ALA A 90 4.01 -9.16 -0.63
CA ALA A 90 3.44 -8.28 0.40
C ALA A 90 2.79 -9.10 1.53
N ILE A 91 2.01 -10.13 1.19
CA ILE A 91 1.41 -11.04 2.17
C ILE A 91 2.50 -11.73 3.00
N LYS A 92 3.52 -12.30 2.34
CA LYS A 92 4.65 -12.96 3.05
C LYS A 92 5.47 -11.99 3.91
N ALA A 93 5.46 -10.70 3.60
CA ALA A 93 6.09 -9.66 4.39
C ALA A 93 5.26 -9.21 5.60
N GLY A 94 4.06 -9.78 5.78
CA GLY A 94 3.15 -9.43 6.87
C GLY A 94 2.41 -8.12 6.64
N ALA A 95 2.19 -7.72 5.38
CA ALA A 95 1.33 -6.58 5.07
C ALA A 95 -0.14 -6.93 5.35
N ASP A 96 -0.85 -6.04 6.05
CA ASP A 96 -2.30 -6.10 6.25
C ASP A 96 -3.05 -5.50 5.04
N ALA A 97 -2.39 -4.58 4.32
CA ALA A 97 -2.90 -4.00 3.10
C ALA A 97 -1.80 -3.87 2.03
N PHE A 98 -2.16 -4.09 0.77
CA PHE A 98 -1.30 -3.86 -0.39
C PHE A 98 -1.96 -2.89 -1.37
N VAL A 99 -1.32 -1.77 -1.63
CA VAL A 99 -1.81 -0.72 -2.53
C VAL A 99 -1.03 -0.76 -3.84
N THR A 100 -1.75 -0.92 -4.95
CA THR A 100 -1.18 -0.87 -6.30
C THR A 100 -2.20 -0.38 -7.33
N ALA A 101 -1.87 -0.42 -8.62
CA ALA A 101 -2.75 0.01 -9.71
C ALA A 101 -2.86 -1.07 -10.81
N ASP A 102 -3.74 -0.83 -11.78
CA ASP A 102 -3.93 -1.64 -13.00
C ASP A 102 -4.13 -3.13 -12.75
N ILE A 103 -4.94 -3.47 -11.74
CA ILE A 103 -5.19 -4.86 -11.39
C ILE A 103 -6.20 -5.48 -12.38
N LYS A 104 -5.77 -6.55 -13.04
CA LYS A 104 -6.65 -7.34 -13.91
C LYS A 104 -7.69 -8.09 -13.08
N TYR A 105 -8.85 -8.33 -13.67
CA TYR A 105 -9.99 -8.96 -12.98
C TYR A 105 -9.64 -10.28 -12.27
N HIS A 106 -8.82 -11.15 -12.88
CA HIS A 106 -8.44 -12.43 -12.29
C HIS A 106 -7.52 -12.31 -11.07
N ASP A 107 -6.72 -11.24 -10.99
CA ASP A 107 -5.79 -11.02 -9.88
C ASP A 107 -6.40 -10.15 -8.75
N TYR A 108 -7.53 -9.50 -9.05
CA TYR A 108 -8.22 -8.56 -8.17
C TYR A 108 -8.77 -9.21 -6.90
N PHE A 109 -9.22 -10.46 -6.98
CA PHE A 109 -9.74 -11.15 -5.82
C PHE A 109 -8.59 -11.72 -4.97
N THR A 110 -8.77 -11.62 -3.65
CA THR A 110 -7.86 -12.21 -2.68
C THR A 110 -8.66 -13.13 -1.77
N GLU A 111 -8.17 -14.35 -1.61
CA GLU A 111 -8.69 -15.34 -0.66
C GLU A 111 -7.97 -15.24 0.69
N GLN A 112 -6.94 -14.39 0.78
CA GLN A 112 -6.18 -14.17 2.00
C GLN A 112 -7.05 -13.51 3.07
N GLU A 113 -7.21 -14.18 4.20
CA GLU A 113 -7.86 -13.62 5.38
C GLU A 113 -7.05 -12.48 6.00
N ASN A 114 -7.75 -11.51 6.59
CA ASN A 114 -7.16 -10.32 7.24
C ASN A 114 -6.21 -9.53 6.33
N PHE A 115 -6.55 -9.43 5.05
CA PHE A 115 -5.75 -8.73 4.06
C PHE A 115 -6.61 -7.88 3.13
N LEU A 116 -6.12 -6.70 2.81
CA LEU A 116 -6.79 -5.77 1.90
C LEU A 116 -5.93 -5.52 0.66
N LEU A 117 -6.41 -5.95 -0.51
CA LEU A 117 -5.84 -5.55 -1.78
C LEU A 117 -6.54 -4.28 -2.28
N VAL A 118 -5.76 -3.24 -2.59
CA VAL A 118 -6.27 -1.93 -3.01
C VAL A 118 -5.75 -1.60 -4.39
N ASP A 119 -6.67 -1.39 -5.32
CA ASP A 119 -6.44 -0.90 -6.68
C ASP A 119 -6.86 0.57 -6.76
N VAL A 120 -5.86 1.45 -6.87
CA VAL A 120 -6.07 2.90 -6.98
C VAL A 120 -6.23 3.36 -8.44
N GLY A 121 -6.16 2.43 -9.41
CA GLY A 121 -6.27 2.72 -10.83
C GLY A 121 -5.12 3.58 -11.37
N HIS A 122 -5.21 3.88 -12.66
CA HIS A 122 -4.32 4.84 -13.31
C HIS A 122 -4.84 6.27 -13.10
N TYR A 123 -3.94 7.21 -12.78
CA TYR A 123 -4.24 8.64 -12.73
C TYR A 123 -4.67 9.12 -14.12
N GLU A 124 -5.95 9.45 -14.30
CA GLU A 124 -6.47 10.32 -15.37
C GLU A 124 -7.08 11.59 -14.76
#